data_AF-A0A8J7K4E7-F1
#
_entry.id   AF-A0A8J7K4E7-F1
#
_cell.length_a   1.000
_cell.length_b   1.000
_cell.length_c   1.000
_cell.angle_alpha   90.00
_cell.angle_beta   90.00
_cell.angle_gamma   90.00
#
_symmetry.space_group_name_H-M   'P 1'
#
loop_
_entity.id
_entity.type
_entity.pdbx_description
1 polymer ?
#
loop_
_entity_poly.entity_id
_entity_poly.type
_entity_poly.pdbx_seq_one_letter_code
_entity_poly.pdbx_strand_id
1 'polypeptide(L)'
;MAAGVQAQTRSLDNQVPRMVEALRLAAPKTGSANDGLYSEWQVKPETLKGWSKFCLKKEVSPTEFENNSQLARQIVSCIVQRELKGQLQANNNNETQAVLGTACWWMTGQYKGCNSGFTADYVKKVLGYYQKPST
;
A
#
# COMPACT_ATOMS: atom_id res chain seq x y z
N MET A 1 20.36 10.25 21.56
CA MET A 1 19.32 10.53 20.52
C MET A 1 18.40 9.31 20.29
N ALA A 2 17.74 8.76 21.34
CA ALA A 2 16.95 7.52 21.22
C ALA A 2 15.42 7.75 21.16
N ALA A 3 14.92 8.90 21.61
CA ALA A 3 13.48 9.15 21.73
C ALA A 3 12.76 9.34 20.38
N GLY A 4 13.45 9.84 19.34
CA GLY A 4 12.84 10.09 18.02
C GLY A 4 12.56 8.82 17.22
N VAL A 5 13.43 7.80 17.33
CA VAL A 5 13.29 6.54 16.59
C VAL A 5 12.11 5.72 17.12
N GLN A 6 11.95 5.63 18.45
CA GLN A 6 10.87 4.85 19.06
C GLN A 6 9.47 5.44 18.78
N ALA A 7 9.34 6.77 18.75
CA ALA A 7 8.07 7.43 18.42
C ALA A 7 7.67 7.24 16.95
N GLN A 8 8.64 7.32 16.02
CA GLN A 8 8.41 7.11 14.58
C GLN A 8 8.12 5.64 14.25
N THR A 9 8.78 4.68 14.92
CA THR A 9 8.46 3.26 14.73
C THR A 9 7.05 2.97 15.20
N ARG A 10 6.66 3.46 16.38
CA ARG A 10 5.32 3.26 16.95
C ARG A 10 4.22 3.95 16.14
N SER A 11 4.52 5.06 15.46
CA SER A 11 3.56 5.65 14.51
C SER A 11 3.42 4.76 13.27
N LEU A 12 4.52 4.29 12.69
CA LEU A 12 4.51 3.41 11.52
C LEU A 12 3.78 2.09 11.79
N ASP A 13 3.92 1.49 12.97
CA ASP A 13 3.20 0.28 13.38
C ASP A 13 1.67 0.45 13.32
N ASN A 14 1.16 1.65 13.54
CA ASN A 14 -0.28 1.96 13.43
C ASN A 14 -0.68 2.45 12.04
N GLN A 15 0.22 3.13 11.33
CA GLN A 15 -0.04 3.72 10.02
C GLN A 15 -0.03 2.67 8.91
N VAL A 16 0.89 1.70 8.97
CA VAL A 16 1.01 0.65 7.94
C VAL A 16 -0.25 -0.22 7.84
N PRO A 17 -0.79 -0.80 8.93
CA PRO A 17 -2.01 -1.61 8.83
C PRO A 17 -3.21 -0.83 8.30
N ARG A 18 -3.35 0.45 8.69
CA ARG A 18 -4.41 1.34 8.19
C ARG A 18 -4.25 1.63 6.70
N MET A 19 -3.03 1.87 6.23
CA MET A 19 -2.76 2.10 4.82
C MET A 19 -3.00 0.83 3.99
N VAL A 20 -2.56 -0.32 4.48
CA VAL A 20 -2.80 -1.62 3.84
C VAL A 20 -4.30 -1.86 3.69
N GLU A 21 -5.09 -1.63 4.74
CA GLU A 21 -6.54 -1.81 4.68
C GLU A 21 -7.22 -0.78 3.77
N ALA A 22 -6.78 0.48 3.80
CA ALA A 22 -7.29 1.53 2.93
C ALA A 22 -7.09 1.21 1.44
N LEU A 23 -5.94 0.64 1.08
CA LEU A 23 -5.66 0.17 -0.27
C LEU A 23 -6.58 -0.99 -0.66
N ARG A 24 -6.80 -1.94 0.25
CA ARG A 24 -7.71 -3.08 0.03
C ARG A 24 -9.14 -2.62 -0.25
N LEU A 25 -9.64 -1.69 0.56
CA LEU A 25 -11.00 -1.14 0.42
C LEU A 25 -11.17 -0.23 -0.80
N ALA A 26 -10.10 0.43 -1.23
CA ALA A 26 -10.09 1.28 -2.43
C ALA A 26 -9.83 0.50 -3.73
N ALA A 27 -9.37 -0.75 -3.63
CA ALA A 27 -9.04 -1.58 -4.77
C ALA A 27 -10.21 -1.62 -5.77
N PRO A 28 -9.99 -1.34 -7.06
CA PRO A 28 -11.04 -1.38 -8.06
C PRO A 28 -11.66 -2.78 -8.09
N LYS A 29 -12.98 -2.86 -7.91
CA LYS A 29 -13.71 -4.11 -8.11
C LYS A 29 -13.94 -4.25 -9.61
N THR A 30 -13.00 -4.91 -10.28
CA THR A 30 -13.05 -5.12 -11.73
C THR A 30 -14.20 -6.06 -12.13
N GLY A 31 -14.70 -6.87 -11.19
CA GLY A 31 -15.89 -7.72 -11.40
C GLY A 31 -15.66 -8.86 -12.41
N SER A 32 -14.47 -8.94 -12.98
CA SER A 32 -14.06 -9.94 -13.96
C SER A 32 -13.12 -10.92 -13.30
N ALA A 33 -13.54 -12.18 -13.17
CA ALA A 33 -12.60 -13.27 -13.00
C ALA A 33 -11.65 -13.22 -14.22
N ASN A 34 -10.35 -13.05 -13.98
CA ASN A 34 -9.27 -12.97 -14.99
C ASN A 34 -8.86 -11.58 -15.50
N ASP A 35 -8.99 -10.52 -14.72
CA ASP A 35 -8.34 -9.22 -15.03
C ASP A 35 -6.80 -9.24 -14.89
N GLY A 36 -6.23 -10.37 -14.47
CA GLY A 36 -4.79 -10.55 -14.28
C GLY A 36 -4.26 -9.88 -13.01
N LEU A 37 -5.14 -9.48 -12.09
CA LEU A 37 -4.82 -8.91 -10.79
C LEU A 37 -5.09 -9.94 -9.70
N TYR A 38 -4.21 -9.97 -8.69
CA TYR A 38 -4.23 -11.00 -7.66
C TYR A 38 -4.33 -10.38 -6.26
N SER A 39 -4.91 -11.15 -5.35
CA SER A 39 -5.34 -10.80 -4.00
C SER A 39 -6.39 -9.69 -3.94
N GLU A 40 -6.86 -9.45 -2.72
CA GLU A 40 -7.75 -8.33 -2.38
C GLU A 40 -7.14 -6.95 -2.70
N TRP A 41 -5.82 -6.87 -2.90
CA TRP A 41 -5.11 -5.62 -3.24
C TRP A 41 -4.89 -5.42 -4.74
N GLN A 42 -5.34 -6.36 -5.58
CA GLN A 42 -5.34 -6.23 -7.04
C GLN A 42 -3.94 -5.96 -7.62
N VAL A 43 -2.96 -6.78 -7.23
CA VAL A 43 -1.54 -6.64 -7.61
C VAL A 43 -1.22 -7.46 -8.85
N LYS A 44 -0.42 -6.90 -9.77
CA LYS A 44 0.02 -7.61 -10.97
C LYS A 44 1.12 -8.64 -10.68
N PRO A 45 1.19 -9.77 -11.40
CA PRO A 45 2.22 -10.80 -11.24
C PRO A 45 3.66 -10.29 -11.33
N GLU A 46 3.96 -9.41 -12.28
CA GLU A 46 5.29 -8.86 -12.47
C GLU A 46 5.73 -8.00 -11.28
N THR A 47 4.78 -7.28 -10.68
CA THR A 47 5.00 -6.49 -9.47
C THR A 47 5.22 -7.41 -8.26
N LEU A 48 4.36 -8.43 -8.10
CA LEU A 48 4.47 -9.42 -7.03
C LEU A 48 5.84 -10.11 -7.00
N LYS A 49 6.39 -10.44 -8.18
CA LYS A 49 7.71 -11.07 -8.29
C LYS A 49 8.81 -10.21 -7.65
N GLY A 50 8.81 -8.90 -7.92
CA GLY A 50 9.76 -7.96 -7.32
C GLY A 50 9.55 -7.81 -5.81
N TRP A 51 8.29 -7.71 -5.38
CA TRP A 51 7.94 -7.49 -3.98
C TRP A 51 8.25 -8.69 -3.09
N SER A 52 7.90 -9.89 -3.53
CA SER A 52 8.18 -11.14 -2.81
C SER A 52 9.69 -11.35 -2.63
N LYS A 53 10.51 -11.13 -3.67
CA LYS A 53 11.97 -11.15 -3.54
C LYS A 53 12.50 -10.13 -2.55
N PHE A 54 11.96 -8.92 -2.56
CA PHE A 54 12.40 -7.87 -1.65
C PHE A 54 12.07 -8.22 -0.19
N CYS A 55 10.82 -8.60 0.07
CA CYS A 55 10.26 -8.80 1.41
C CYS A 55 10.57 -10.17 2.02
N LEU A 56 10.54 -11.24 1.22
CA LEU A 56 10.66 -12.62 1.69
C LEU A 56 11.94 -13.33 1.23
N LYS A 57 12.74 -12.68 0.37
CA LYS A 57 13.94 -13.27 -0.27
C LYS A 57 13.66 -14.50 -1.12
N LYS A 58 12.40 -14.73 -1.47
CA LYS A 58 11.93 -15.79 -2.38
C LYS A 58 10.84 -15.27 -3.31
N GLU A 59 10.69 -15.90 -4.46
CA GLU A 59 9.55 -15.63 -5.33
C GLU A 59 8.28 -16.29 -4.74
N VAL A 60 7.15 -15.61 -4.88
CA VAL A 60 5.82 -16.14 -4.55
C VAL A 60 5.00 -16.17 -5.83
N SER A 61 4.31 -17.29 -6.08
CA SER A 61 3.47 -17.42 -7.27
C SER A 61 2.18 -16.60 -7.14
N PRO A 62 1.59 -16.11 -8.25
CA PRO A 62 0.31 -15.41 -8.21
C PRO A 62 -0.80 -16.25 -7.56
N THR A 63 -0.84 -17.55 -7.83
CA THR A 63 -1.80 -18.48 -7.22
C THR A 63 -1.63 -18.62 -5.71
N GLU A 64 -0.40 -18.70 -5.21
CA GLU A 64 -0.14 -18.74 -3.76
C GLU A 64 -0.52 -17.41 -3.10
N PHE A 65 -0.26 -16.30 -3.77
CA PHE A 65 -0.63 -14.96 -3.31
C PHE A 65 -2.15 -14.74 -3.27
N GLU A 66 -2.89 -15.24 -4.26
CA GLU A 66 -4.36 -15.19 -4.29
C GLU A 66 -4.98 -16.00 -3.15
N ASN A 67 -4.53 -17.24 -2.98
CA ASN A 67 -5.17 -18.20 -2.07
C ASN A 67 -4.74 -18.04 -0.60
N ASN A 68 -3.74 -17.21 -0.31
CA ASN A 68 -3.23 -16.99 1.04
C ASN A 68 -3.27 -15.51 1.40
N SER A 69 -4.41 -15.05 1.93
CA SER A 69 -4.62 -13.66 2.33
C SER A 69 -3.63 -13.17 3.39
N GLN A 70 -3.17 -14.05 4.29
CA GLN A 70 -2.16 -13.71 5.29
C GLN A 70 -0.79 -13.43 4.63
N LEU A 71 -0.37 -14.29 3.70
CA LEU A 71 0.85 -14.08 2.91
C LEU A 71 0.75 -12.81 2.07
N ALA A 72 -0.41 -12.59 1.43
CA ALA A 72 -0.64 -11.39 0.63
C ALA A 72 -0.50 -10.12 1.48
N ARG A 73 -1.19 -10.09 2.63
CA ARG A 73 -1.11 -8.99 3.58
C ARG A 73 0.32 -8.77 4.09
N GLN A 74 1.08 -9.83 4.34
CA GLN A 74 2.48 -9.72 4.78
C GLN A 74 3.35 -9.01 3.74
N ILE A 75 3.28 -9.43 2.46
CA ILE A 75 4.06 -8.83 1.37
C ILE A 75 3.62 -7.37 1.16
N VAL A 76 2.31 -7.12 1.08
CA VAL A 76 1.77 -5.77 0.90
C VAL A 76 2.17 -4.85 2.06
N SER A 77 2.09 -5.32 3.31
CA SER A 77 2.49 -4.53 4.48
C SER A 77 3.97 -4.14 4.43
N CYS A 78 4.85 -5.07 4.05
CA CYS A 78 6.28 -4.80 3.90
C CYS A 78 6.55 -3.70 2.86
N ILE A 79 5.87 -3.73 1.72
CA ILE A 79 6.03 -2.72 0.67
C ILE A 79 5.41 -1.39 1.10
N VAL A 80 4.20 -1.39 1.66
CA VAL A 80 3.56 -0.18 2.18
C VAL A 80 4.41 0.47 3.26
N GLN A 81 5.03 -0.30 4.15
CA GLN A 81 5.95 0.24 5.16
C GLN A 81 7.14 0.95 4.52
N ARG A 82 7.75 0.38 3.47
CA ARG A 82 8.85 1.00 2.73
C ARG A 82 8.42 2.33 2.12
N GLU A 83 7.31 2.31 1.38
CA GLU A 83 6.84 3.47 0.61
C GLU A 83 6.32 4.58 1.52
N LEU A 84 5.50 4.25 2.52
CA LEU A 84 4.93 5.21 3.44
C LEU A 84 6.01 5.87 4.30
N LYS A 85 6.99 5.10 4.78
CA LYS A 85 8.14 5.66 5.51
C LYS A 85 8.91 6.65 4.65
N GLY A 86 9.20 6.30 3.40
CA GLY A 86 9.88 7.19 2.46
C GLY A 86 9.09 8.46 2.19
N GLN A 87 7.77 8.36 2.01
CA GLN A 87 6.90 9.51 1.80
C GLN A 87 6.76 10.39 3.04
N LEU A 88 6.70 9.83 4.25
CA LEU A 88 6.71 10.62 5.49
C LEU A 88 8.01 11.44 5.59
N GLN A 89 9.16 10.83 5.30
CA GLN A 89 10.45 11.52 5.31
C GLN A 89 10.51 12.63 4.24
N ALA A 90 10.04 12.36 3.02
CA ALA A 90 10.04 13.33 1.93
C ALA A 90 9.07 14.51 2.14
N ASN A 91 8.02 14.33 2.95
CA ASN A 91 6.98 15.34 3.18
C ASN A 91 7.03 15.94 4.60
N ASN A 92 8.19 15.94 5.27
CA ASN A 92 8.36 16.51 6.61
C ASN A 92 7.37 15.94 7.65
N ASN A 93 7.12 14.62 7.59
CA ASN A 93 6.14 13.87 8.39
C ASN A 93 4.67 14.32 8.20
N ASN A 94 4.33 15.00 7.11
CA ASN A 94 2.95 15.26 6.76
C ASN A 94 2.27 13.96 6.31
N GLU A 95 1.52 13.35 7.22
CA GLU A 95 0.85 12.07 7.01
C GLU A 95 -0.14 12.09 5.86
N THR A 96 -0.95 13.15 5.72
CA THR A 96 -1.92 13.27 4.61
C THR A 96 -1.21 13.27 3.26
N GLN A 97 -0.15 14.05 3.11
CA GLN A 97 0.64 14.06 1.87
C GLN A 97 1.34 12.72 1.64
N ALA A 98 1.82 12.08 2.70
CA ALA A 98 2.46 10.78 2.58
C ALA A 98 1.49 9.69 2.12
N VAL A 99 0.28 9.65 2.69
CA VAL A 99 -0.79 8.72 2.29
C VAL A 99 -1.20 8.94 0.84
N LEU A 100 -1.41 10.19 0.42
CA LEU A 100 -1.74 10.52 -0.97
C LEU A 100 -0.62 10.12 -1.94
N GLY A 101 0.63 10.39 -1.57
CA GLY A 101 1.80 10.01 -2.36
C GLY A 101 1.96 8.50 -2.50
N THR A 102 1.81 7.75 -1.40
CA THR A 102 1.84 6.28 -1.41
C THR A 102 0.68 5.69 -2.21
N ALA A 103 -0.54 6.25 -2.08
CA ALA A 103 -1.69 5.82 -2.88
C ALA A 103 -1.49 6.11 -4.38
N CYS A 104 -0.87 7.24 -4.73
CA CYS A 104 -0.55 7.58 -6.11
C CYS A 104 0.47 6.60 -6.70
N TRP A 105 1.51 6.30 -5.93
CA TRP A 105 2.54 5.32 -6.31
C TRP A 105 1.94 3.93 -6.49
N TRP A 106 1.02 3.54 -5.63
CA TRP A 106 0.32 2.26 -5.73
C TRP A 106 -0.36 2.07 -7.09
N MET A 107 -0.99 3.13 -7.62
CA MET A 107 -1.70 3.06 -8.89
C MET A 107 -0.82 3.24 -10.13
N THR A 108 0.24 4.03 -10.01
CA THR A 108 0.96 4.57 -11.19
C THR A 108 2.45 4.28 -11.20
N GLY A 109 3.01 3.86 -10.07
CA GLY A 109 4.46 3.82 -9.85
C GLY A 109 5.10 5.19 -9.60
N GLN A 110 4.33 6.28 -9.60
CA GLN A 110 4.81 7.64 -9.34
C GLN A 110 4.16 8.23 -8.08
N TYR A 111 4.92 9.02 -7.29
CA TYR A 111 4.39 9.63 -6.05
C TYR A 111 3.57 10.91 -6.29
N LYS A 112 3.53 11.41 -7.52
CA LYS A 112 2.88 12.67 -7.93
C LYS A 112 2.16 12.46 -9.25
N GLY A 113 1.24 13.37 -9.59
CA GLY A 113 0.49 13.33 -10.85
C GLY A 113 -0.92 12.73 -10.73
N CYS A 114 -1.30 12.22 -9.54
CA CYS A 114 -2.66 11.74 -9.27
C CYS A 114 -3.60 12.86 -8.83
N ASN A 115 -3.69 13.94 -9.60
CA ASN A 115 -4.51 15.13 -9.30
C ASN A 115 -5.74 15.29 -10.21
N SER A 116 -5.88 14.46 -11.24
CA SER A 116 -7.04 14.45 -12.14
C SER A 116 -7.48 13.03 -12.50
N GLY A 117 -8.71 12.91 -13.00
CA GLY A 117 -9.28 11.65 -13.50
C GLY A 117 -9.37 10.55 -12.44
N PHE A 118 -9.36 9.30 -12.93
CA PHE A 118 -9.55 8.10 -12.10
C PHE A 118 -8.53 7.98 -10.95
N THR A 119 -7.27 8.36 -11.18
CA THR A 119 -6.23 8.27 -10.15
C THR A 119 -6.45 9.26 -9.02
N ALA A 120 -6.99 10.46 -9.31
CA ALA A 120 -7.37 11.42 -8.27
C ALA A 120 -8.51 10.90 -7.38
N ASP A 121 -9.52 10.28 -7.98
CA ASP A 121 -10.63 9.70 -7.23
C ASP A 121 -10.17 8.51 -6.39
N TYR A 122 -9.27 7.70 -6.93
CA TYR A 122 -8.65 6.59 -6.18
C TYR A 122 -7.88 7.08 -4.96
N VAL A 123 -6.94 8.04 -5.11
CA VAL A 123 -6.13 8.49 -3.97
C VAL A 123 -6.97 9.18 -2.88
N LYS A 124 -8.05 9.88 -3.27
CA LYS A 124 -9.03 10.44 -2.32
C LYS A 124 -9.79 9.35 -1.56
N LYS A 125 -10.21 8.27 -2.24
CA LYS A 125 -10.85 7.12 -1.58
C LYS A 125 -9.90 6.46 -0.57
N VAL A 126 -8.64 6.23 -0.96
CA VAL A 126 -7.63 5.67 -0.05
C VAL A 126 -7.46 6.55 1.17
N LEU A 127 -7.29 7.87 1.00
CA LEU A 127 -7.19 8.80 2.14
C LEU A 127 -8.44 8.74 3.04
N GLY A 128 -9.63 8.69 2.44
CA GLY A 128 -10.88 8.58 3.17
C GLY A 128 -11.00 7.28 3.98
N TYR A 129 -10.56 6.14 3.45
CA TYR A 129 -10.52 4.89 4.22
C TYR A 129 -9.44 4.90 5.30
N TYR A 130 -8.28 5.48 5.00
CA TYR A 130 -7.15 5.58 5.93
C TYR A 130 -7.50 6.37 7.19
N GLN A 131 -8.25 7.45 7.04
CA GLN A 131 -8.65 8.33 8.13
C GLN A 131 -9.81 7.78 8.97
N LYS A 132 -10.51 6.74 8.50
CA LYS A 132 -11.56 6.12 9.31
C LYS A 132 -10.93 5.42 10.52
N PRO A 133 -11.53 5.54 11.71
CA PRO A 133 -11.16 4.71 12.84
C PRO A 133 -11.36 3.25 12.45
N SER A 134 -10.30 2.45 12.54
CA SER A 134 -10.40 0.99 12.53
C SER A 134 -11.23 0.59 13.75
N THR A 135 -12.50 0.27 13.52
CA THR A 135 -13.44 -0.19 14.56
C THR A 135 -13.12 -1.63 14.95
#